data_AF-A0A091QR02-F1
#
_entry.id   AF-A0A091QR02-F1
#
_cell.length_a   1.000
_cell.length_b   1.000
_cell.length_c   1.000
_cell.angle_alpha   90.00
_cell.angle_beta   90.00
_cell.angle_gamma   90.00
#
_symmetry.space_group_name_H-M   'P 1'
#
loop_
_entity.id
_entity.type
_entity.pdbx_description
1 polymer ?
#
loop_
_entity_poly.entity_id
_entity_poly.type
_entity_poly.pdbx_seq_one_letter_code
_entity_poly.pdbx_strand_id
1 'polypeptide(L)'
;QGCYVPARCFSLEKFCRHFSRLNKSLLPLFAAMNGNDHIGLAALEVFFSKVRWPRGCAAGKGGKHARFQGLLNWLAQFAEPAEALDNVLKYLKEHRREEIRTLLCTAMEDYTPSDVNLEDFFLNRKYECEAARKAGLPQWVLDALAKSKLAPLISNVLILRSTFLHVQVENMQRPSAHSTALPIRQVIYGLLLKVPGSTEAASPSKQTNELPVVCEFDRVQKTLKKTFVQAASLPTDFYDDNFSLDKLMEVPMSSRLILLLETLGVKMSFLESIPSHLQLPVAVTCYWIHCSEPKVNLHQLKALLLMIVSGELHRITNDPDHLFAYHFLFINPTVLCAEDDSIAYNEFLKWKKKKLQNEDFDLDAAHSFCQWQCCLQMGMYLNQLLGTPLSEPDLSRLYSGTLVHRLYQELETTPSVENLFNLSPKMTQLYQVLLNTVQS
;
A
#
# COMPACT_ATOMS: atom_id res chain seq x y z
N GLN A 1 6.00 12.29 -26.00
CA GLN A 1 6.84 11.08 -26.14
C GLN A 1 6.83 10.38 -24.80
N GLY A 2 6.39 9.11 -24.74
CA GLY A 2 6.33 8.37 -23.47
C GLY A 2 7.72 8.22 -22.85
N CYS A 3 7.86 8.50 -21.56
CA CYS A 3 9.08 8.27 -20.81
C CYS A 3 9.22 6.76 -20.56
N TYR A 4 10.07 6.09 -21.33
CA TYR A 4 10.42 4.69 -21.07
C TYR A 4 11.66 4.62 -20.20
N VAL A 5 11.67 3.74 -19.21
CA VAL A 5 12.89 3.39 -18.49
C VAL A 5 13.65 2.36 -19.35
N PRO A 6 14.85 2.68 -19.87
CA PRO A 6 15.62 1.71 -20.63
C PRO A 6 16.01 0.55 -19.70
N ALA A 7 15.57 -0.66 -20.05
CA ALA A 7 15.82 -1.87 -19.27
C ALA A 7 16.59 -2.90 -20.10
N ARG A 8 17.48 -3.67 -19.45
CA ARG A 8 18.15 -4.82 -20.08
C ARG A 8 17.28 -6.05 -19.91
N CYS A 9 17.02 -6.79 -20.99
CA CYS A 9 16.32 -8.07 -20.91
C CYS A 9 17.24 -9.16 -20.33
N PHE A 10 16.74 -9.87 -19.31
CA PHE A 10 17.39 -11.09 -18.82
C PHE A 10 17.32 -12.19 -19.87
N SER A 11 18.38 -12.97 -20.03
CA SER A 11 18.43 -14.10 -20.96
C SER A 11 18.76 -15.38 -20.20
N LEU A 12 17.75 -16.23 -20.06
CA LEU A 12 17.86 -17.54 -19.41
C LEU A 12 18.97 -18.40 -20.04
N GLU A 13 19.10 -18.35 -21.36
CA GLU A 13 20.11 -19.09 -22.09
C GLU A 13 21.54 -18.61 -21.81
N LYS A 14 21.75 -17.28 -21.82
CA LYS A 14 23.06 -16.71 -21.47
C LYS A 14 23.42 -17.03 -20.03
N PHE A 15 22.45 -16.98 -19.13
CA PHE A 15 22.61 -17.36 -17.72
C PHE A 15 23.05 -18.83 -17.60
N CYS A 16 22.31 -19.77 -18.21
CA CYS A 16 22.66 -21.19 -18.15
C CYS A 16 24.02 -21.49 -18.79
N ARG A 17 24.36 -20.84 -19.91
CA ARG A 17 25.69 -20.97 -20.57
C ARG A 17 26.82 -20.51 -19.67
N HIS A 18 26.61 -19.48 -18.84
CA HIS A 18 27.62 -18.97 -17.91
C HIS A 18 27.97 -20.01 -16.83
N PHE A 19 26.99 -20.77 -16.34
CA PHE A 19 27.17 -21.80 -15.32
C PHE A 19 27.32 -23.20 -15.96
N SER A 20 28.37 -23.38 -16.75
CA SER A 20 28.73 -24.68 -17.35
C SER A 20 27.62 -25.35 -18.15
N ARG A 21 26.77 -24.57 -18.84
CA ARG A 21 25.60 -25.06 -19.59
C ARG A 21 24.60 -25.82 -18.72
N LEU A 22 24.35 -25.31 -17.51
CA LEU A 22 23.31 -25.79 -16.60
C LEU A 22 22.00 -26.11 -17.34
N ASN A 23 21.43 -27.29 -17.09
CA ASN A 23 20.12 -27.63 -17.64
C ASN A 23 19.05 -26.71 -17.05
N LYS A 24 18.20 -26.12 -17.90
CA LYS A 24 17.12 -25.21 -17.49
C LYS A 24 16.13 -25.89 -16.52
N SER A 25 15.94 -27.21 -16.63
CA SER A 25 15.06 -27.98 -15.73
C SER A 25 15.52 -27.98 -14.27
N LEU A 26 16.79 -27.68 -13.99
CA LEU A 26 17.37 -27.65 -12.64
C LEU A 26 17.12 -26.31 -11.91
N LEU A 27 16.64 -25.28 -12.61
CA LEU A 27 16.46 -23.96 -12.02
C LEU A 27 15.34 -23.88 -10.97
N PRO A 28 14.19 -24.58 -11.11
CA PRO A 28 13.23 -24.71 -10.02
C PRO A 28 13.85 -25.30 -8.75
N LEU A 29 14.66 -26.36 -8.89
CA LEU A 29 15.36 -26.97 -7.74
C LEU A 29 16.36 -25.99 -7.11
N PHE A 30 17.12 -25.27 -7.94
CA PHE A 30 17.99 -24.20 -7.48
C PHE A 30 17.22 -23.14 -6.65
N ALA A 31 16.06 -22.70 -7.14
CA ALA A 31 15.26 -21.69 -6.46
C ALA A 31 14.72 -22.23 -5.12
N ALA A 32 14.11 -23.42 -5.13
CA ALA A 32 13.58 -24.09 -3.94
C ALA A 32 14.65 -24.29 -2.85
N MET A 33 15.86 -24.71 -3.23
CA MET A 33 16.96 -24.96 -2.28
C MET A 33 17.54 -23.68 -1.63
N ASN A 34 17.43 -22.52 -2.30
CA ASN A 34 17.90 -21.25 -1.74
C ASN A 34 16.89 -20.59 -0.80
N GLY A 35 15.75 -21.24 -0.58
CA GLY A 35 14.65 -20.73 0.22
C GLY A 35 13.69 -19.92 -0.63
N ASN A 36 12.42 -20.27 -0.52
CA ASN A 36 11.27 -19.51 -0.99
C ASN A 36 10.27 -19.41 0.18
N ASP A 37 9.07 -18.88 -0.06
CA ASP A 37 8.05 -18.70 0.98
C ASP A 37 7.58 -20.03 1.62
N HIS A 38 7.97 -21.19 1.06
CA HIS A 38 7.61 -22.53 1.52
C HIS A 38 8.77 -23.29 2.19
N ILE A 39 10.03 -22.92 1.93
CA ILE A 39 11.22 -23.65 2.40
C ILE A 39 12.13 -22.76 3.24
N GLY A 40 12.22 -23.08 4.53
CA GLY A 40 13.23 -22.49 5.43
C GLY A 40 14.64 -23.04 5.16
N LEU A 41 15.59 -22.15 4.86
CA LEU A 41 17.02 -22.45 4.65
C LEU A 41 17.63 -23.38 5.72
N ALA A 42 17.16 -23.26 6.97
CA ALA A 42 17.60 -24.08 8.10
C ALA A 42 17.48 -25.60 7.86
N ALA A 43 16.50 -26.04 7.05
CA ALA A 43 16.34 -27.45 6.72
C ALA A 43 17.49 -28.01 5.86
N LEU A 44 18.15 -27.14 5.08
CA LEU A 44 19.19 -27.51 4.10
C LEU A 44 20.60 -27.04 4.50
N GLU A 45 20.77 -26.34 5.62
CA GLU A 45 22.10 -25.87 6.07
C GLU A 45 23.11 -27.02 6.27
N VAL A 46 22.64 -28.23 6.64
CA VAL A 46 23.49 -29.42 6.73
C VAL A 46 24.07 -29.82 5.37
N PHE A 47 23.31 -29.66 4.29
CA PHE A 47 23.80 -29.85 2.93
C PHE A 47 24.81 -28.76 2.56
N PHE A 48 24.44 -27.49 2.73
CA PHE A 48 25.28 -26.35 2.35
C PHE A 48 26.63 -26.30 3.10
N SER A 49 26.69 -26.80 4.33
CA SER A 49 27.92 -26.87 5.13
C SER A 49 28.85 -28.02 4.75
N LYS A 50 28.34 -29.09 4.13
CA LYS A 50 29.10 -30.33 3.86
C LYS A 50 29.41 -30.56 2.39
N VAL A 51 28.64 -29.97 1.49
CA VAL A 51 28.83 -30.15 0.05
C VAL A 51 30.16 -29.54 -0.40
N ARG A 52 30.85 -30.23 -1.30
CA ARG A 52 32.10 -29.74 -1.89
C ARG A 52 31.78 -28.90 -3.12
N TRP A 53 31.99 -27.59 -3.01
CA TRP A 53 31.78 -26.66 -4.12
C TRP A 53 32.89 -26.78 -5.17
N PRO A 54 32.56 -26.71 -6.48
CA PRO A 54 33.57 -26.62 -7.55
C PRO A 54 34.56 -25.45 -7.32
N ARG A 55 35.83 -25.65 -7.74
CA ARG A 55 36.95 -24.72 -7.46
C ARG A 55 36.63 -23.29 -7.92
N GLY A 56 36.94 -22.32 -7.05
CA GLY A 56 36.67 -20.88 -7.26
C GLY A 56 35.55 -20.30 -6.38
N CYS A 57 34.77 -21.16 -5.71
CA CYS A 57 33.64 -20.77 -4.86
C CYS A 57 33.88 -21.16 -3.39
N ALA A 58 35.08 -20.86 -2.85
CA ALA A 58 35.43 -21.25 -1.49
C ALA A 58 34.46 -20.63 -0.47
N ALA A 59 33.79 -21.50 0.29
CA ALA A 59 33.08 -21.12 1.50
C ALA A 59 34.08 -20.44 2.45
N GLY A 60 33.85 -19.17 2.75
CA GLY A 60 34.67 -18.47 3.74
C GLY A 60 34.63 -16.94 3.71
N LYS A 61 34.43 -16.29 2.55
CA LYS A 61 34.47 -14.80 2.49
C LYS A 61 33.47 -14.11 1.55
N GLY A 62 32.58 -14.83 0.86
CA GLY A 62 31.73 -14.28 -0.23
C GLY A 62 30.22 -14.18 0.01
N GLY A 63 29.73 -14.38 1.25
CA GLY A 63 28.31 -14.24 1.60
C GLY A 63 27.33 -15.10 0.77
N LYS A 64 26.08 -14.64 0.62
CA LYS A 64 24.99 -15.33 -0.12
C LYS A 64 25.33 -15.56 -1.61
N HIS A 65 26.06 -14.64 -2.24
CA HIS A 65 26.41 -14.74 -3.66
C HIS A 65 27.34 -15.90 -3.97
N ALA A 66 28.33 -16.17 -3.12
CA ALA A 66 29.21 -17.34 -3.28
C ALA A 66 28.43 -18.66 -3.14
N ARG A 67 27.41 -18.69 -2.27
CA ARG A 67 26.50 -19.84 -2.12
C ARG A 67 25.71 -20.09 -3.40
N PHE A 68 25.14 -19.04 -4.00
CA PHE A 68 24.40 -19.16 -5.26
C PHE A 68 25.27 -19.68 -6.39
N GLN A 69 26.46 -19.09 -6.57
CA GLN A 69 27.40 -19.52 -7.60
C GLN A 69 27.88 -20.96 -7.38
N GLY A 70 28.17 -21.33 -6.13
CA GLY A 70 28.52 -22.69 -5.75
C GLY A 70 27.41 -23.68 -6.10
N LEU A 71 26.16 -23.37 -5.76
CA LEU A 71 25.02 -24.25 -6.03
C LEU A 71 24.73 -24.38 -7.52
N LEU A 72 24.78 -23.30 -8.30
CA LEU A 72 24.58 -23.35 -9.76
C LEU A 72 25.65 -24.22 -10.43
N ASN A 73 26.91 -24.07 -10.05
CA ASN A 73 28.00 -24.89 -10.57
C ASN A 73 27.93 -26.35 -10.08
N TRP A 74 27.41 -26.58 -8.88
CA TRP A 74 27.17 -27.93 -8.37
C TRP A 74 26.04 -28.61 -9.15
N LEU A 75 24.92 -27.92 -9.35
CA LEU A 75 23.77 -28.43 -10.11
C LEU A 75 24.12 -28.72 -11.57
N ALA A 76 25.02 -27.95 -12.18
CA ALA A 76 25.45 -28.14 -13.56
C ALA A 76 26.11 -29.52 -13.83
N GLN A 77 26.40 -30.31 -12.80
CA GLN A 77 26.93 -31.67 -12.92
C GLN A 77 25.84 -32.72 -13.18
N PHE A 78 24.57 -32.38 -12.99
CA PHE A 78 23.44 -33.32 -13.13
C PHE A 78 22.68 -33.05 -14.43
N ALA A 79 22.11 -34.11 -15.00
CA ALA A 79 21.26 -33.98 -16.18
C ALA A 79 19.83 -33.59 -15.78
N GLU A 80 19.30 -34.23 -14.73
CA GLU A 80 17.90 -34.14 -14.33
C GLU A 80 17.72 -33.73 -12.85
N PRO A 81 16.62 -33.05 -12.50
CA PRO A 81 16.36 -32.60 -11.13
C PRO A 81 16.24 -33.74 -10.11
N ALA A 82 15.66 -34.87 -10.52
CA ALA A 82 15.52 -36.04 -9.64
C ALA A 82 16.89 -36.57 -9.17
N GLU A 83 17.87 -36.61 -10.07
CA GLU A 83 19.24 -37.05 -9.76
C GLU A 83 19.94 -36.08 -8.79
N ALA A 84 19.82 -34.78 -9.05
CA ALA A 84 20.36 -33.75 -8.18
C ALA A 84 19.74 -33.83 -6.78
N LEU A 85 18.41 -34.00 -6.71
CA LEU A 85 17.66 -34.14 -5.45
C LEU A 85 18.13 -35.35 -4.64
N ASP A 86 18.25 -36.52 -5.25
CA ASP A 86 18.76 -37.73 -4.58
C ASP A 86 20.15 -37.51 -3.98
N ASN A 87 21.00 -36.73 -4.66
CA ASN A 87 22.33 -36.36 -4.14
C ASN A 87 22.28 -35.37 -2.97
N VAL A 88 21.31 -34.44 -2.95
CA VAL A 88 21.08 -33.57 -1.79
C VAL A 88 20.65 -34.39 -0.57
N LEU A 89 19.73 -35.35 -0.75
CA LEU A 89 19.16 -36.14 0.34
C LEU A 89 20.20 -37.02 1.06
N LYS A 90 21.30 -37.41 0.39
CA LYS A 90 22.42 -38.15 0.99
C LYS A 90 23.06 -37.42 2.17
N TYR A 91 23.00 -36.08 2.20
CA TYR A 91 23.57 -35.26 3.28
C TYR A 91 22.66 -35.16 4.51
N LEU A 92 21.41 -35.60 4.38
CA LEU A 92 20.36 -35.48 5.40
C LEU A 92 20.17 -36.79 6.16
N LYS A 93 19.67 -36.69 7.39
CA LYS A 93 19.31 -37.84 8.24
C LYS A 93 18.16 -38.61 7.60
N GLU A 94 18.22 -39.93 7.66
CA GLU A 94 17.29 -40.85 6.99
C GLU A 94 15.82 -40.53 7.25
N HIS A 95 15.43 -40.32 8.51
CA HIS A 95 14.04 -40.00 8.89
C HIS A 95 13.50 -38.68 8.33
N ARG A 96 14.35 -37.77 7.84
CA ARG A 96 13.94 -36.47 7.26
C ARG A 96 13.99 -36.45 5.74
N ARG A 97 14.52 -37.50 5.09
CA ARG A 97 14.75 -37.49 3.64
C ARG A 97 13.45 -37.38 2.87
N GLU A 98 12.43 -38.16 3.26
CA GLU A 98 11.16 -38.18 2.54
C GLU A 98 10.36 -36.89 2.74
N GLU A 99 10.38 -36.34 3.96
CA GLU A 99 9.81 -35.03 4.28
C GLU A 99 10.41 -33.93 3.39
N ILE A 100 11.75 -33.86 3.33
CA ILE A 100 12.46 -32.84 2.54
C ILE A 100 12.32 -33.08 1.04
N ARG A 101 12.25 -34.35 0.60
CA ARG A 101 11.98 -34.71 -0.80
C ARG A 101 10.63 -34.15 -1.24
N THR A 102 9.58 -34.47 -0.48
CA THR A 102 8.21 -34.02 -0.76
C THR A 102 8.16 -32.49 -0.80
N LEU A 103 8.73 -31.85 0.20
CA LEU A 103 8.75 -30.39 0.32
C LEU A 103 9.50 -29.71 -0.84
N LEU A 104 10.64 -30.24 -1.30
CA LEU A 104 11.36 -29.71 -2.45
C LEU A 104 10.62 -29.96 -3.77
N CYS A 105 10.02 -31.14 -3.96
CA CYS A 105 9.21 -31.45 -5.14
C CYS A 105 8.01 -30.49 -5.24
N THR A 106 7.23 -30.34 -4.16
CA THR A 106 6.09 -29.41 -4.14
C THR A 106 6.53 -27.98 -4.41
N ALA A 107 7.62 -27.51 -3.79
CA ALA A 107 8.13 -26.16 -4.05
C ALA A 107 8.63 -25.94 -5.49
N MET A 108 9.03 -27.00 -6.20
CA MET A 108 9.39 -26.89 -7.61
C MET A 108 8.17 -26.75 -8.53
N GLU A 109 7.02 -27.29 -8.13
CA GLU A 109 5.77 -27.20 -8.90
C GLU A 109 5.33 -25.74 -9.09
N ASP A 110 5.60 -24.86 -8.12
CA ASP A 110 5.32 -23.41 -8.18
C ASP A 110 6.05 -22.68 -9.32
N TYR A 111 7.13 -23.26 -9.83
CA TYR A 111 7.90 -22.71 -10.96
C TYR A 111 7.51 -23.32 -12.31
N THR A 112 6.54 -24.24 -12.33
CA THR A 112 5.98 -24.79 -13.56
C THR A 112 5.29 -23.68 -14.33
N PRO A 113 5.49 -23.58 -15.66
CA PRO A 113 4.74 -22.61 -16.46
C PRO A 113 3.24 -22.77 -16.21
N SER A 114 2.59 -21.67 -15.87
CA SER A 114 1.13 -21.62 -15.79
C SER A 114 0.55 -21.57 -17.20
N ASP A 115 -0.61 -22.20 -17.40
CA ASP A 115 -1.41 -22.05 -18.63
C ASP A 115 -2.02 -20.64 -18.79
N VAL A 116 -1.85 -19.77 -17.78
CA VAL A 116 -2.35 -18.40 -17.81
C VAL A 116 -1.57 -17.57 -18.85
N ASN A 117 -2.30 -17.07 -19.84
CA ASN A 117 -1.77 -16.10 -20.80
C ASN A 117 -1.89 -14.66 -20.26
N LEU A 118 -0.77 -14.10 -19.81
CA LEU A 118 -0.73 -12.69 -19.37
C LEU A 118 -0.90 -11.68 -20.51
N GLU A 119 -0.69 -12.09 -21.76
CA GLU A 119 -0.91 -11.22 -22.93
C GLU A 119 -2.37 -10.75 -22.99
N ASP A 120 -3.32 -11.66 -22.74
CA ASP A 120 -4.74 -11.33 -22.70
C ASP A 120 -5.08 -10.33 -21.58
N PHE A 121 -4.37 -10.37 -20.46
CA PHE A 121 -4.52 -9.36 -19.42
C PHE A 121 -4.00 -8.00 -19.88
N PHE A 122 -2.81 -7.92 -20.49
CA PHE A 122 -2.25 -6.65 -20.91
C PHE A 122 -2.99 -6.02 -22.09
N LEU A 123 -3.48 -6.84 -23.02
CA LEU A 123 -4.26 -6.38 -24.19
C LEU A 123 -5.72 -6.10 -23.84
N ASN A 124 -6.38 -7.05 -23.16
CA ASN A 124 -7.83 -7.04 -23.00
C ASN A 124 -8.29 -6.73 -21.56
N ARG A 125 -7.37 -6.56 -20.61
CA ARG A 125 -7.66 -6.41 -19.16
C ARG A 125 -8.49 -7.57 -18.59
N LYS A 126 -8.38 -8.74 -19.20
CA LYS A 126 -9.05 -9.98 -18.79
C LYS A 126 -8.06 -10.84 -18.04
N TYR A 127 -8.34 -11.09 -16.78
CA TYR A 127 -7.60 -12.04 -15.95
C TYR A 127 -8.57 -12.64 -14.95
N GLU A 128 -8.60 -13.97 -14.87
CA GLU A 128 -9.38 -14.69 -13.89
C GLU A 128 -8.45 -15.49 -12.98
N CYS A 129 -8.44 -15.15 -11.70
CA CYS A 129 -7.74 -15.92 -10.69
C CYS A 129 -8.60 -17.11 -10.27
N GLU A 130 -8.14 -18.34 -10.53
CA GLU A 130 -8.88 -19.55 -10.19
C GLU A 130 -9.17 -19.67 -8.68
N ALA A 131 -8.20 -19.31 -7.84
CA ALA A 131 -8.38 -19.30 -6.38
C ALA A 131 -9.47 -18.31 -5.96
N ALA A 132 -9.54 -17.15 -6.60
CA ALA A 132 -10.54 -16.13 -6.30
C ALA A 132 -11.94 -16.52 -6.81
N ARG A 133 -12.02 -17.20 -7.97
CA ARG A 133 -13.26 -17.81 -8.48
C ARG A 133 -13.79 -18.89 -7.52
N LYS A 134 -12.92 -19.76 -7.02
CA LYS A 134 -13.27 -20.80 -6.03
C LYS A 134 -13.75 -20.22 -4.70
N ALA A 135 -13.31 -19.00 -4.35
CA ALA A 135 -13.74 -18.30 -3.14
C ALA A 135 -15.17 -17.72 -3.23
N GLY A 136 -15.82 -17.76 -4.40
CA GLY A 136 -17.20 -17.29 -4.57
C GLY A 136 -17.37 -15.78 -4.40
N LEU A 137 -16.33 -15.00 -4.68
CA LEU A 137 -16.39 -13.54 -4.58
C LEU A 137 -17.18 -12.92 -5.75
N PRO A 138 -17.83 -11.76 -5.55
CA PRO A 138 -18.52 -11.06 -6.63
C PRO A 138 -17.59 -10.69 -7.77
N GLN A 139 -18.08 -10.78 -9.02
CA GLN A 139 -17.24 -10.55 -10.21
C GLN A 139 -16.57 -9.18 -10.22
N TRP A 140 -17.26 -8.13 -9.76
CA TRP A 140 -16.68 -6.78 -9.73
C TRP A 140 -15.48 -6.69 -8.79
N VAL A 141 -15.45 -7.45 -7.69
CA VAL A 141 -14.33 -7.51 -6.74
C VAL A 141 -13.14 -8.16 -7.42
N LEU A 142 -13.36 -9.29 -8.12
CA LEU A 142 -12.33 -10.00 -8.88
C LEU A 142 -11.69 -9.09 -9.93
N ASP A 143 -12.54 -8.42 -10.73
CA ASP A 143 -12.11 -7.49 -11.76
C ASP A 143 -11.31 -6.31 -11.19
N ALA A 144 -11.77 -5.78 -10.05
CA ALA A 144 -11.14 -4.63 -9.43
C ALA A 144 -9.80 -4.98 -8.77
N LEU A 145 -9.67 -6.16 -8.14
CA LEU A 145 -8.39 -6.69 -7.66
C LEU A 145 -7.41 -6.93 -8.81
N ALA A 146 -7.85 -7.55 -9.90
CA ALA A 146 -7.03 -7.80 -11.09
C ALA A 146 -6.50 -6.51 -11.72
N LYS A 147 -7.26 -5.42 -11.63
CA LYS A 147 -6.90 -4.08 -12.14
C LYS A 147 -6.20 -3.20 -11.10
N SER A 148 -5.86 -3.73 -9.93
CA SER A 148 -5.27 -2.98 -8.80
C SER A 148 -6.09 -1.76 -8.36
N LYS A 149 -7.43 -1.84 -8.47
CA LYS A 149 -8.37 -0.81 -8.03
C LYS A 149 -8.84 -1.00 -6.57
N LEU A 150 -8.60 -2.18 -6.01
CA LEU A 150 -8.89 -2.49 -4.61
C LEU A 150 -7.58 -2.79 -3.87
N ALA A 151 -7.47 -2.28 -2.66
CA ALA A 151 -6.30 -2.49 -1.82
C ALA A 151 -6.14 -3.95 -1.37
N PRO A 152 -4.90 -4.43 -1.13
CA PRO A 152 -4.63 -5.77 -0.60
C PRO A 152 -5.38 -6.11 0.70
N LEU A 153 -5.64 -5.11 1.55
CA LEU A 153 -6.44 -5.27 2.77
C LEU A 153 -7.81 -5.91 2.48
N ILE A 154 -8.44 -5.55 1.36
CA ILE A 154 -9.76 -6.07 0.98
C ILE A 154 -9.70 -7.58 0.74
N SER A 155 -8.71 -8.04 -0.03
CA SER A 155 -8.49 -9.47 -0.27
C SER A 155 -8.16 -10.23 1.03
N ASN A 156 -7.27 -9.67 1.86
CA ASN A 156 -6.89 -10.25 3.14
C ASN A 156 -8.10 -10.44 4.07
N VAL A 157 -8.98 -9.46 4.16
CA VAL A 157 -10.18 -9.53 4.99
C VAL A 157 -11.18 -10.54 4.44
N LEU A 158 -11.46 -10.52 3.13
CA LEU A 158 -12.42 -11.43 2.50
C LEU A 158 -11.99 -12.90 2.62
N ILE A 159 -10.72 -13.19 2.33
CA ILE A 159 -10.19 -14.56 2.24
C ILE A 159 -9.62 -15.05 3.58
N LEU A 160 -8.73 -14.27 4.21
CA LEU A 160 -7.97 -14.71 5.38
C LEU A 160 -8.61 -14.32 6.71
N ARG A 161 -9.63 -13.44 6.69
CA ARG A 161 -10.24 -12.83 7.89
C ARG A 161 -9.20 -12.24 8.85
N SER A 162 -8.07 -11.80 8.30
CA SER A 162 -6.96 -11.26 9.08
C SER A 162 -6.13 -10.26 8.27
N THR A 163 -5.48 -9.33 8.96
CA THR A 163 -4.60 -8.33 8.31
C THR A 163 -3.47 -7.88 9.23
N PHE A 164 -2.33 -7.54 8.66
CA PHE A 164 -1.23 -6.88 9.36
C PHE A 164 -1.35 -5.37 9.18
N LEU A 165 -1.30 -4.63 10.29
CA LEU A 165 -1.27 -3.19 10.29
C LEU A 165 0.19 -2.74 10.25
N HIS A 166 0.64 -2.30 9.07
CA HIS A 166 2.02 -1.90 8.88
C HIS A 166 2.33 -0.62 9.64
N VAL A 167 3.31 -0.70 10.53
CA VAL A 167 3.80 0.41 11.36
C VAL A 167 4.68 1.30 10.51
N GLN A 168 4.42 2.62 10.54
CA GLN A 168 5.32 3.62 9.99
C GLN A 168 6.19 4.25 11.10
N VAL A 169 6.87 5.36 10.80
CA VAL A 169 7.66 6.08 11.80
C VAL A 169 6.72 6.76 12.81
N GLU A 170 6.70 6.26 14.04
CA GLU A 170 5.81 6.76 15.09
C GLU A 170 6.34 6.51 16.52
N ASN A 171 5.73 7.17 17.50
CA ASN A 171 6.06 6.99 18.91
C ASN A 171 5.53 5.65 19.46
N MET A 172 6.40 4.64 19.57
CA MET A 172 6.04 3.32 20.10
C MET A 172 5.67 3.31 21.60
N GLN A 173 5.93 4.40 22.34
CA GLN A 173 5.45 4.52 23.73
C GLN A 173 3.96 4.83 23.81
N ARG A 174 3.36 5.27 22.70
CA ARG A 174 1.92 5.54 22.58
C ARG A 174 1.18 4.32 21.98
N PRO A 175 -0.15 4.25 22.14
CA PRO A 175 -0.98 3.31 21.37
C PRO A 175 -0.66 3.39 19.87
N SER A 176 -0.97 2.34 19.12
CA SER A 176 -0.75 2.32 17.66
C SER A 176 -1.42 3.50 16.98
N ALA A 177 -0.75 4.16 16.02
CA ALA A 177 -1.37 5.18 15.19
C ALA A 177 -2.59 4.66 14.42
N HIS A 178 -2.63 3.34 14.16
CA HIS A 178 -3.80 2.68 13.58
C HIS A 178 -5.04 2.74 14.47
N SER A 179 -4.92 3.04 15.76
CA SER A 179 -6.06 3.21 16.66
C SER A 179 -6.98 4.34 16.19
N THR A 180 -6.43 5.42 15.64
CA THR A 180 -7.21 6.57 15.13
C THR A 180 -8.06 6.19 13.91
N ALA A 181 -7.56 5.26 13.09
CA ALA A 181 -8.25 4.78 11.89
C ALA A 181 -9.14 3.55 12.14
N LEU A 182 -9.28 3.09 13.40
CA LEU A 182 -10.07 1.90 13.74
C LEU A 182 -11.53 2.01 13.28
N PRO A 183 -12.27 3.11 13.54
CA PRO A 183 -13.66 3.23 13.09
C PRO A 183 -13.84 3.06 11.58
N ILE A 184 -12.94 3.62 10.77
CA ILE A 184 -12.95 3.46 9.30
C ILE A 184 -12.78 1.98 8.93
N ARG A 185 -11.86 1.26 9.59
CA ARG A 185 -11.67 -0.19 9.37
C ARG A 185 -12.91 -0.99 9.75
N GLN A 186 -13.59 -0.64 10.85
CA GLN A 186 -14.81 -1.33 11.26
C GLN A 186 -15.91 -1.20 10.20
N VAL A 187 -16.05 -0.03 9.56
CA VAL A 187 -16.98 0.16 8.42
C VAL A 187 -16.57 -0.68 7.22
N ILE A 188 -15.27 -0.69 6.86
CA ILE A 188 -14.76 -1.56 5.78
C ILE A 188 -15.09 -3.03 6.06
N TYR A 189 -14.84 -3.51 7.29
CA TYR A 189 -15.16 -4.89 7.67
C TYR A 189 -16.68 -5.17 7.63
N GLY A 190 -17.50 -4.19 8.01
CA GLY A 190 -18.96 -4.25 7.90
C GLY A 190 -19.42 -4.45 6.45
N LEU A 191 -18.84 -3.69 5.51
CA LEU A 191 -19.15 -3.81 4.08
C LEU A 191 -18.66 -5.14 3.48
N LEU A 192 -17.46 -5.59 3.85
CA LEU A 192 -16.85 -6.79 3.28
C LEU A 192 -17.46 -8.09 3.80
N LEU A 193 -17.88 -8.11 5.08
CA LEU A 193 -18.27 -9.31 5.77
C LEU A 193 -19.77 -9.39 6.06
N LYS A 194 -20.58 -8.46 5.53
CA LYS A 194 -22.04 -8.49 5.63
C LYS A 194 -22.54 -9.83 5.09
N VAL A 195 -23.10 -10.65 5.98
CA VAL A 195 -23.76 -11.89 5.60
C VAL A 195 -25.17 -11.52 5.11
N PRO A 196 -25.56 -11.86 3.87
CA PRO A 196 -26.95 -11.72 3.45
C PRO A 196 -27.83 -12.51 4.42
N GLY A 197 -28.95 -11.93 4.86
CA GLY A 197 -29.87 -12.58 5.79
C GLY A 197 -30.10 -14.03 5.39
N SER A 198 -29.77 -14.96 6.30
CA SER A 198 -29.90 -16.40 6.11
C SER A 198 -31.33 -16.74 5.69
N THR A 199 -31.55 -16.88 4.38
CA THR A 199 -32.84 -17.29 3.82
C THR A 199 -32.70 -18.69 3.24
N GLU A 200 -32.00 -19.61 3.92
CA GLU A 200 -32.10 -21.04 3.65
C GLU A 200 -32.05 -21.84 4.96
N ALA A 201 -33.23 -22.27 5.39
CA ALA A 201 -33.54 -23.52 6.08
C ALA A 201 -32.45 -24.19 6.96
N ALA A 202 -31.90 -23.50 7.96
CA ALA A 202 -31.09 -24.11 9.01
C ALA A 202 -31.68 -23.85 10.41
N SER A 203 -31.85 -24.95 11.13
CA SER A 203 -32.41 -25.17 12.48
C SER A 203 -32.35 -24.01 13.50
N PRO A 204 -33.39 -23.81 14.33
CA PRO A 204 -33.57 -22.64 15.21
C PRO A 204 -32.77 -22.69 16.53
N SER A 205 -31.60 -23.33 16.58
CA SER A 205 -30.80 -23.40 17.80
C SER A 205 -29.40 -22.81 17.59
N LYS A 206 -29.21 -21.58 18.09
CA LYS A 206 -27.99 -20.75 18.14
C LYS A 206 -27.72 -19.86 16.92
N GLN A 207 -28.63 -18.93 16.62
CA GLN A 207 -28.23 -17.67 15.97
C GLN A 207 -27.72 -16.72 17.04
N THR A 208 -26.41 -16.60 17.18
CA THR A 208 -25.81 -15.43 17.83
C THR A 208 -25.81 -14.29 16.81
N ASN A 209 -26.54 -13.21 17.07
CA ASN A 209 -26.50 -11.94 16.30
C ASN A 209 -25.14 -11.23 16.44
N GLU A 210 -24.03 -11.96 16.42
CA GLU A 210 -22.69 -11.42 16.58
C GLU A 210 -22.16 -10.96 15.23
N LEU A 211 -21.83 -9.66 15.13
CA LEU A 211 -21.20 -9.08 13.94
C LEU A 211 -19.87 -9.79 13.64
N PRO A 212 -19.50 -9.90 12.35
CA PRO A 212 -18.27 -10.57 11.96
C PRO A 212 -17.04 -9.88 12.55
N VAL A 213 -16.00 -10.68 12.81
CA VAL A 213 -14.77 -10.24 13.45
C VAL A 213 -13.59 -10.48 12.53
N VAL A 214 -12.65 -9.53 12.50
CA VAL A 214 -11.38 -9.61 11.77
C VAL A 214 -10.21 -9.67 12.74
N CYS A 215 -9.26 -10.56 12.47
CA CYS A 215 -8.02 -10.67 13.22
C CYS A 215 -7.00 -9.62 12.75
N GLU A 216 -6.71 -8.62 13.58
CA GLU A 216 -5.66 -7.64 13.30
C GLU A 216 -4.35 -8.03 14.00
N PHE A 217 -3.24 -7.87 13.29
CA PHE A 217 -1.90 -7.90 13.86
C PHE A 217 -1.36 -6.48 13.89
N ASP A 218 -1.31 -5.90 15.09
CA ASP A 218 -0.88 -4.53 15.32
C ASP A 218 0.24 -4.49 16.36
N ARG A 219 1.02 -3.41 16.38
CA ARG A 219 2.05 -3.25 17.40
C ARG A 219 1.43 -2.98 18.77
N VAL A 220 2.07 -3.54 19.78
CA VAL A 220 2.02 -3.05 21.16
C VAL A 220 3.46 -2.82 21.58
N GLN A 221 3.81 -1.54 21.71
CA GLN A 221 5.19 -1.10 21.87
C GLN A 221 6.10 -1.70 20.78
N LYS A 222 7.07 -2.52 21.17
CA LYS A 222 8.06 -3.16 20.27
C LYS A 222 7.67 -4.58 19.83
N THR A 223 6.47 -5.03 20.19
CA THR A 223 5.98 -6.38 19.92
C THR A 223 4.76 -6.35 19.03
N LEU A 224 4.49 -7.45 18.35
CA LEU A 224 3.27 -7.62 17.57
C LEU A 224 2.23 -8.35 18.41
N LYS A 225 1.01 -7.80 18.46
CA LYS A 225 -0.12 -8.39 19.17
C LYS A 225 -1.24 -8.71 18.19
N LYS A 226 -1.84 -9.87 18.38
CA LYS A 226 -3.08 -10.26 17.72
C LYS A 226 -4.27 -9.69 18.49
N THR A 227 -5.15 -8.98 17.80
CA THR A 227 -6.42 -8.44 18.31
C THR A 227 -7.56 -8.85 17.39
N PHE A 228 -8.78 -8.77 17.91
CA PHE A 228 -9.99 -9.14 17.19
C PHE A 228 -10.88 -7.91 17.14
N VAL A 229 -11.12 -7.42 15.94
CA VAL A 229 -11.90 -6.20 15.70
C VAL A 229 -13.25 -6.58 15.12
N GLN A 230 -14.30 -6.16 15.81
CA GLN A 230 -15.68 -6.33 15.37
C GLN A 230 -16.00 -5.33 14.26
N ALA A 231 -16.65 -5.82 13.20
CA ALA A 231 -17.21 -4.98 12.15
C ALA A 231 -18.27 -4.00 12.71
N ALA A 232 -18.40 -2.84 12.08
CA ALA A 232 -19.44 -1.88 12.43
C ALA A 232 -20.80 -2.31 11.89
N SER A 233 -21.86 -2.07 12.67
CA SER A 233 -23.22 -1.97 12.13
C SER A 233 -23.28 -0.73 11.24
N LEU A 234 -23.64 -0.90 9.97
CA LEU A 234 -23.92 0.27 9.12
C LEU A 234 -25.16 1.01 9.66
N PRO A 235 -25.24 2.35 9.52
CA PRO A 235 -26.41 3.11 9.96
C PRO A 235 -27.68 2.57 9.31
N THR A 236 -28.84 2.78 9.95
CA THR A 236 -30.13 2.21 9.51
C THR A 236 -30.46 2.52 8.06
N ASP A 237 -30.10 3.72 7.58
CA ASP A 237 -30.30 4.17 6.20
C ASP A 237 -29.47 3.39 5.16
N PHE A 238 -28.43 2.68 5.61
CA PHE A 238 -27.54 1.83 4.82
C PHE A 238 -27.68 0.34 5.18
N TYR A 239 -28.65 0.01 6.05
CA TYR A 239 -28.86 -1.34 6.55
C TYR A 239 -29.51 -2.26 5.51
N ASP A 240 -30.14 -1.70 4.48
CA ASP A 240 -30.77 -2.44 3.38
C ASP A 240 -29.82 -3.40 2.65
N ASP A 241 -30.39 -4.44 2.04
CA ASP A 241 -29.71 -5.43 1.20
C ASP A 241 -28.91 -4.81 0.03
N ASN A 242 -29.15 -3.54 -0.28
CA ASN A 242 -28.49 -2.81 -1.36
C ASN A 242 -26.98 -2.61 -1.12
N PHE A 243 -26.54 -2.48 0.15
CA PHE A 243 -25.11 -2.35 0.49
C PHE A 243 -24.42 -3.70 0.75
N SER A 244 -25.01 -4.81 0.28
CA SER A 244 -24.28 -6.08 0.24
C SER A 244 -23.10 -5.98 -0.73
N LEU A 245 -22.06 -6.77 -0.51
CA LEU A 245 -20.88 -6.74 -1.37
C LEU A 245 -21.24 -7.05 -2.83
N ASP A 246 -22.20 -7.94 -3.09
CA ASP A 246 -22.67 -8.28 -4.43
C ASP A 246 -23.32 -7.10 -5.16
N LYS A 247 -24.15 -6.32 -4.46
CA LYS A 247 -24.95 -5.23 -5.01
C LYS A 247 -24.30 -3.85 -4.86
N LEU A 248 -23.16 -3.76 -4.19
CA LEU A 248 -22.52 -2.48 -3.85
C LEU A 248 -22.30 -1.57 -5.06
N MET A 249 -21.98 -2.15 -6.22
CA MET A 249 -21.77 -1.38 -7.46
C MET A 249 -23.08 -0.93 -8.14
N GLU A 250 -24.22 -1.52 -7.80
CA GLU A 250 -25.55 -1.12 -8.26
C GLU A 250 -26.09 0.07 -7.46
N VAL A 251 -25.57 0.29 -6.24
CA VAL A 251 -25.94 1.42 -5.39
C VAL A 251 -25.58 2.75 -6.09
N PRO A 252 -26.49 3.75 -6.10
CA PRO A 252 -26.21 5.07 -6.63
C PRO A 252 -24.94 5.69 -6.04
N MET A 253 -24.18 6.37 -6.89
CA MET A 253 -22.88 6.91 -6.48
C MET A 253 -22.99 7.99 -5.39
N SER A 254 -24.11 8.73 -5.38
CA SER A 254 -24.45 9.67 -4.31
C SER A 254 -24.61 8.99 -2.94
N SER A 255 -25.29 7.84 -2.87
CA SER A 255 -25.46 7.08 -1.63
C SER A 255 -24.13 6.52 -1.12
N ARG A 256 -23.27 6.06 -2.04
CA ARG A 256 -21.90 5.62 -1.72
C ARG A 256 -21.03 6.76 -1.21
N LEU A 257 -21.16 7.95 -1.81
CA LEU A 257 -20.50 9.17 -1.33
C LEU A 257 -20.97 9.55 0.09
N ILE A 258 -22.28 9.50 0.36
CA ILE A 258 -22.82 9.82 1.70
C ILE A 258 -22.21 8.87 2.74
N LEU A 259 -22.18 7.56 2.50
CA LEU A 259 -21.59 6.61 3.44
C LEU A 259 -20.09 6.89 3.70
N LEU A 260 -19.32 7.23 2.65
CA LEU A 260 -17.92 7.62 2.81
C LEU A 260 -17.80 8.85 3.73
N LEU A 261 -18.58 9.89 3.45
CA LEU A 261 -18.54 11.16 4.16
C LEU A 261 -19.04 11.05 5.61
N GLU A 262 -20.08 10.26 5.87
CA GLU A 262 -20.54 9.94 7.24
C GLU A 262 -19.48 9.18 8.03
N THR A 263 -18.80 8.22 7.40
CA THR A 263 -17.70 7.48 8.04
C THR A 263 -16.55 8.42 8.42
N LEU A 264 -16.28 9.44 7.60
CA LEU A 264 -15.28 10.47 7.89
C LEU A 264 -15.81 11.61 8.78
N GLY A 265 -17.11 11.63 9.09
CA GLY A 265 -17.73 12.69 9.90
C GLY A 265 -17.78 14.07 9.22
N VAL A 266 -17.77 14.13 7.89
CA VAL A 266 -17.70 15.37 7.10
C VAL A 266 -18.94 15.52 6.24
N LYS A 267 -19.47 16.74 6.11
CA LYS A 267 -20.56 17.05 5.16
C LYS A 267 -19.98 17.51 3.83
N MET A 268 -20.65 17.15 2.73
CA MET A 268 -20.21 17.55 1.38
C MET A 268 -20.13 19.07 1.22
N SER A 269 -21.01 19.82 1.91
CA SER A 269 -21.02 21.30 1.90
C SER A 269 -19.70 21.93 2.34
N PHE A 270 -18.91 21.25 3.18
CA PHE A 270 -17.58 21.73 3.59
C PHE A 270 -16.52 21.54 2.49
N LEU A 271 -16.76 20.63 1.54
CA LEU A 271 -15.80 20.24 0.51
C LEU A 271 -16.07 20.91 -0.85
N GLU A 272 -17.17 21.66 -1.00
CA GLU A 272 -17.57 22.29 -2.26
C GLU A 272 -16.55 23.30 -2.80
N SER A 273 -15.86 24.01 -1.89
CA SER A 273 -14.80 24.97 -2.24
C SER A 273 -13.43 24.32 -2.48
N ILE A 274 -13.30 23.02 -2.19
CA ILE A 274 -12.05 22.27 -2.28
C ILE A 274 -11.91 21.64 -3.66
N PRO A 275 -10.73 21.73 -4.32
CA PRO A 275 -10.47 21.02 -5.56
C PRO A 275 -10.76 19.52 -5.44
N SER A 276 -11.41 18.93 -6.45
CA SER A 276 -11.94 17.55 -6.40
C SER A 276 -10.90 16.50 -6.01
N HIS A 277 -9.66 16.62 -6.47
CA HIS A 277 -8.55 15.72 -6.12
C HIS A 277 -8.00 15.90 -4.70
N LEU A 278 -8.40 16.95 -3.99
CA LEU A 278 -8.06 17.21 -2.58
C LEU A 278 -9.23 16.95 -1.62
N GLN A 279 -10.45 16.72 -2.10
CA GLN A 279 -11.62 16.52 -1.26
C GLN A 279 -11.45 15.35 -0.28
N LEU A 280 -10.93 14.21 -0.75
CA LEU A 280 -10.68 13.05 0.12
C LEU A 280 -9.58 13.33 1.17
N PRO A 281 -8.37 13.83 0.82
CA PRO A 281 -7.38 14.26 1.81
C PRO A 281 -7.91 15.26 2.85
N VAL A 282 -8.72 16.24 2.43
CA VAL A 282 -9.29 17.23 3.34
C VAL A 282 -10.31 16.60 4.27
N ALA A 283 -11.21 15.75 3.75
CA ALA A 283 -12.17 15.02 4.58
C ALA A 283 -11.47 14.13 5.63
N VAL A 284 -10.42 13.43 5.23
CA VAL A 284 -9.56 12.64 6.15
C VAL A 284 -8.88 13.54 7.18
N THR A 285 -8.44 14.74 6.78
CA THR A 285 -7.80 15.68 7.71
C THR A 285 -8.78 16.17 8.77
N CYS A 286 -10.03 16.47 8.39
CA CYS A 286 -11.10 16.77 9.34
C CYS A 286 -11.32 15.58 10.29
N TYR A 287 -11.48 14.36 9.77
CA TYR A 287 -11.63 13.16 10.60
C TYR A 287 -10.47 12.98 11.60
N TRP A 288 -9.23 13.12 11.13
CA TRP A 288 -8.02 12.96 11.94
C TRP A 288 -8.00 13.93 13.13
N ILE A 289 -8.32 15.21 12.94
CA ILE A 289 -8.33 16.20 14.03
C ILE A 289 -9.34 15.84 15.12
N HIS A 290 -10.49 15.29 14.72
CA HIS A 290 -11.54 14.90 15.66
C HIS A 290 -11.16 13.64 16.43
N CYS A 291 -10.50 12.67 15.79
CA CYS A 291 -10.25 11.35 16.34
C CYS A 291 -8.82 11.12 16.89
N SER A 292 -7.88 12.03 16.65
CA SER A 292 -6.48 11.85 17.08
C SER A 292 -6.35 11.81 18.60
N GLU A 293 -5.40 11.02 19.07
CA GLU A 293 -4.97 10.99 20.46
C GLU A 293 -3.44 10.80 20.52
N PRO A 294 -2.65 11.81 20.93
CA PRO A 294 -3.06 13.12 21.43
C PRO A 294 -3.79 13.99 20.41
N LYS A 295 -4.48 15.02 20.89
CA LYS A 295 -5.10 16.03 20.03
C LYS A 295 -4.08 16.72 19.13
N VAL A 296 -4.44 16.87 17.86
CA VAL A 296 -3.63 17.58 16.86
C VAL A 296 -3.45 19.02 17.31
N ASN A 297 -2.19 19.47 17.38
CA ASN A 297 -1.90 20.88 17.66
C ASN A 297 -1.96 21.73 16.39
N LEU A 298 -2.09 23.05 16.55
CA LEU A 298 -2.25 23.96 15.42
C LEU A 298 -1.04 23.93 14.46
N HIS A 299 0.19 23.81 14.95
CA HIS A 299 1.38 23.75 14.11
C HIS A 299 1.44 22.46 13.29
N GLN A 300 1.02 21.31 13.85
CA GLN A 300 0.91 20.04 13.12
C GLN A 300 -0.09 20.17 11.98
N LEU A 301 -1.27 20.74 12.24
CA LEU A 301 -2.26 21.00 11.21
C LEU A 301 -1.70 21.91 10.11
N LYS A 302 -1.15 23.07 10.47
CA LYS A 302 -0.60 24.03 9.51
C LYS A 302 0.54 23.43 8.69
N ALA A 303 1.44 22.65 9.30
CA ALA A 303 2.52 21.96 8.60
C ALA A 303 1.98 20.99 7.54
N LEU A 304 0.96 20.21 7.87
CA LEU A 304 0.31 19.29 6.94
C LEU A 304 -0.38 20.05 5.79
N LEU A 305 -1.09 21.14 6.07
CA LEU A 305 -1.75 21.93 5.03
C LEU A 305 -0.74 22.61 4.09
N LEU A 306 0.36 23.16 4.63
CA LEU A 306 1.45 23.71 3.83
C LEU A 306 2.13 22.63 2.98
N MET A 307 2.25 21.39 3.48
CA MET A 307 2.72 20.24 2.70
C MET A 307 1.80 19.97 1.50
N ILE A 308 0.48 19.92 1.71
CA ILE A 308 -0.51 19.73 0.64
C ILE A 308 -0.42 20.86 -0.40
N VAL A 309 -0.36 22.11 0.05
CA VAL A 309 -0.23 23.30 -0.82
C VAL A 309 1.07 23.26 -1.63
N SER A 310 2.18 22.81 -1.02
CA SER A 310 3.45 22.64 -1.73
C SER A 310 3.36 21.60 -2.86
N GLY A 311 2.59 20.53 -2.65
CA GLY A 311 2.31 19.52 -3.65
C GLY A 311 1.47 20.06 -4.82
N GLU A 312 0.49 20.90 -4.52
CA GLU A 312 -0.31 21.59 -5.53
C GLU A 312 0.50 22.60 -6.34
N LEU A 313 1.37 23.37 -5.68
CA LEU A 313 2.30 24.27 -6.37
C LEU A 313 3.21 23.49 -7.32
N HIS A 314 3.73 22.34 -6.86
CA HIS A 314 4.52 21.46 -7.72
C HIS A 314 3.71 20.94 -8.92
N ARG A 315 2.44 20.57 -8.71
CA ARG A 315 1.54 20.09 -9.78
C ARG A 315 1.33 21.14 -10.84
N ILE A 316 0.94 22.37 -10.47
CA ILE A 316 0.62 23.42 -11.45
C ILE A 316 1.86 23.92 -12.20
N THR A 317 3.05 23.85 -11.60
CA THR A 317 4.30 24.31 -12.22
C THR A 317 4.96 23.27 -13.14
N ASN A 318 4.67 21.97 -12.97
CA ASN A 318 5.37 20.89 -13.68
C ASN A 318 4.46 20.00 -14.55
N ASP A 319 3.17 20.31 -14.66
CA ASP A 319 2.23 19.55 -15.50
C ASP A 319 2.16 20.16 -16.93
N PRO A 320 2.67 19.46 -17.97
CA PRO A 320 2.65 19.95 -19.35
C PRO A 320 1.23 20.06 -19.94
N ASP A 321 0.28 19.25 -19.46
CA ASP A 321 -1.10 19.26 -19.99
C ASP A 321 -1.89 20.47 -19.49
N HIS A 322 -1.55 21.00 -18.31
CA HIS A 322 -2.15 22.21 -17.75
C HIS A 322 -1.70 23.50 -18.46
N LEU A 323 -0.48 23.51 -19.00
CA LEU A 323 0.06 24.63 -19.78
C LEU A 323 -0.67 24.78 -21.13
N PHE A 324 -1.09 23.67 -21.73
CA PHE A 324 -1.81 23.63 -23.01
C PHE A 324 -3.31 23.95 -22.88
N ALA A 325 -3.99 23.43 -21.85
CA ALA A 325 -5.43 23.67 -21.65
C ALA A 325 -5.76 25.13 -21.33
N TYR A 326 -4.85 25.86 -20.67
CA TYR A 326 -5.04 27.27 -20.32
C TYR A 326 -4.69 28.25 -21.44
N HIS A 327 -3.81 27.87 -22.36
CA HIS A 327 -3.42 28.74 -23.48
C HIS A 327 -4.55 28.94 -24.49
N PHE A 328 -5.55 28.04 -24.53
CA PHE A 328 -6.62 28.06 -25.53
C PHE A 328 -7.94 28.73 -25.09
N LEU A 329 -8.14 29.01 -23.79
CA LEU A 329 -9.45 29.44 -23.29
C LEU A 329 -9.53 30.85 -22.66
N PHE A 330 -8.43 31.51 -22.32
CA PHE A 330 -8.50 32.85 -21.73
C PHE A 330 -7.34 33.75 -22.18
N ILE A 331 -7.64 34.71 -23.06
CA ILE A 331 -6.75 35.82 -23.38
C ILE A 331 -6.87 36.85 -22.24
N ASN A 332 -5.84 36.91 -21.37
CA ASN A 332 -5.59 37.80 -20.20
C ASN A 332 -6.45 37.49 -18.94
N PRO A 333 -5.89 37.30 -17.71
CA PRO A 333 -4.67 37.86 -17.06
C PRO A 333 -3.67 36.79 -16.54
N THR A 334 -3.74 35.57 -17.06
CA THR A 334 -3.06 34.36 -16.57
C THR A 334 -1.54 34.34 -16.74
N VAL A 335 -0.97 35.21 -17.57
CA VAL A 335 0.49 35.25 -17.83
C VAL A 335 1.26 35.70 -16.59
N LEU A 336 0.72 36.65 -15.82
CA LEU A 336 1.35 37.14 -14.58
C LEU A 336 1.30 36.09 -13.45
N CYS A 337 0.15 35.41 -13.27
CA CYS A 337 0.03 34.38 -12.23
C CYS A 337 0.94 33.16 -12.46
N ALA A 338 1.22 32.80 -13.72
CA ALA A 338 2.15 31.71 -14.03
C ALA A 338 3.61 32.08 -13.69
N GLU A 339 4.00 33.35 -13.87
CA GLU A 339 5.30 33.85 -13.42
C GLU A 339 5.40 33.86 -11.89
N ASP A 340 4.36 34.35 -11.21
CA ASP A 340 4.25 34.37 -9.75
C ASP A 340 4.34 32.96 -9.14
N ASP A 341 3.62 31.98 -9.70
CA ASP A 341 3.64 30.59 -9.26
C ASP A 341 5.03 29.94 -9.48
N SER A 342 5.70 30.25 -10.59
CA SER A 342 7.06 29.79 -10.87
C SER A 342 8.08 30.41 -9.89
N ILE A 343 7.95 31.71 -9.59
CA ILE A 343 8.80 32.39 -8.61
C ILE A 343 8.58 31.79 -7.22
N ALA A 344 7.32 31.64 -6.79
CA ALA A 344 6.97 31.01 -5.52
C ALA A 344 7.54 29.59 -5.41
N TYR A 345 7.45 28.81 -6.48
CA TYR A 345 8.01 27.45 -6.53
C TYR A 345 9.54 27.46 -6.43
N ASN A 346 10.22 28.39 -7.11
CA ASN A 346 11.68 28.54 -7.02
C ASN A 346 12.13 28.96 -5.61
N GLU A 347 11.42 29.88 -4.96
CA GLU A 347 11.67 30.27 -3.56
C GLU A 347 11.43 29.10 -2.61
N PHE A 348 10.36 28.33 -2.82
CA PHE A 348 10.11 27.09 -2.08
C PHE A 348 11.24 26.07 -2.26
N LEU A 349 11.76 25.89 -3.48
CA LEU A 349 12.91 25.01 -3.73
C LEU A 349 14.19 25.50 -3.05
N LYS A 350 14.43 26.81 -3.05
CA LYS A 350 15.56 27.41 -2.30
C LYS A 350 15.41 27.13 -0.81
N TRP A 351 14.22 27.36 -0.25
CA TRP A 351 13.90 27.07 1.13
C TRP A 351 14.11 25.58 1.46
N LYS A 352 13.61 24.67 0.62
CA LYS A 352 13.78 23.21 0.76
C LYS A 352 15.25 22.78 0.77
N LYS A 353 16.12 23.48 0.06
CA LYS A 353 17.57 23.22 0.01
C LYS A 353 18.35 23.79 1.20
N LYS A 354 17.80 24.75 1.96
CA LYS A 354 18.48 25.30 3.14
C LYS A 354 18.70 24.19 4.16
N LYS A 355 19.87 24.13 4.81
CA LYS A 355 20.09 23.17 5.90
C LYS A 355 19.28 23.61 7.12
N LEU A 356 18.56 22.68 7.75
CA LEU A 356 17.94 22.92 9.05
C LEU A 356 19.03 23.10 10.11
N GLN A 357 18.84 24.08 10.99
CA GLN A 357 19.70 24.32 12.15
C GLN A 357 19.38 23.37 13.30
N ASN A 358 18.11 22.93 13.41
CA ASN A 358 17.65 21.96 14.40
C ASN A 358 17.53 20.57 13.76
N GLU A 359 18.30 19.61 14.26
CA GLU A 359 18.30 18.21 13.80
C GLU A 359 17.49 17.30 14.74
N ASP A 360 16.87 17.84 15.80
CA ASP A 360 16.13 17.04 16.78
C ASP A 360 14.82 16.52 16.19
N PHE A 361 14.71 15.20 16.10
CA PHE A 361 13.54 14.52 15.58
C PHE A 361 12.40 14.53 16.62
N ASP A 362 11.33 15.28 16.33
CA ASP A 362 10.13 15.29 17.17
C ASP A 362 9.32 14.01 16.96
N LEU A 363 9.43 13.10 17.93
CA LEU A 363 8.75 11.80 17.91
C LEU A 363 7.22 11.91 18.06
N ASP A 364 6.73 12.95 18.73
CA ASP A 364 5.29 13.17 18.94
C ASP A 364 4.63 13.78 17.69
N ALA A 365 5.31 14.69 17.01
CA ALA A 365 4.90 15.14 15.68
C ALA A 365 4.87 13.97 14.69
N ALA A 366 5.89 13.11 14.70
CA ALA A 366 5.94 11.92 13.84
C ALA A 366 4.76 10.98 14.09
N HIS A 367 4.44 10.75 15.37
CA HIS A 367 3.28 9.95 15.75
C HIS A 367 1.97 10.56 15.26
N SER A 368 1.80 11.87 15.41
CA SER A 368 0.61 12.61 14.95
C SER A 368 0.45 12.49 13.43
N PHE A 369 1.51 12.71 12.66
CA PHE A 369 1.47 12.54 11.20
C PHE A 369 1.30 11.06 10.78
N CYS A 370 1.81 10.11 11.55
CA CYS A 370 1.53 8.68 11.32
C CYS A 370 0.04 8.37 11.48
N GLN A 371 -0.63 8.94 12.49
CA GLN A 371 -2.09 8.81 12.66
C GLN A 371 -2.84 9.33 11.43
N TRP A 372 -2.47 10.50 10.92
CA TRP A 372 -3.06 11.03 9.68
C TRP A 372 -2.84 10.08 8.49
N GLN A 373 -1.62 9.56 8.32
CA GLN A 373 -1.31 8.60 7.24
C GLN A 373 -2.13 7.30 7.36
N CYS A 374 -2.32 6.77 8.57
CA CYS A 374 -3.20 5.62 8.82
C CYS A 374 -4.65 5.94 8.44
N CYS A 375 -5.15 7.13 8.80
CA CYS A 375 -6.50 7.57 8.44
C CYS A 375 -6.66 7.74 6.92
N LEU A 376 -5.67 8.33 6.25
CA LEU A 376 -5.67 8.49 4.79
C LEU A 376 -5.67 7.14 4.10
N GLN A 377 -4.85 6.20 4.55
CA GLN A 377 -4.78 4.86 3.99
C GLN A 377 -6.15 4.16 4.09
N MET A 378 -6.79 4.17 5.26
CA MET A 378 -8.10 3.54 5.43
C MET A 378 -9.22 4.31 4.70
N GLY A 379 -9.16 5.63 4.66
CA GLY A 379 -10.08 6.46 3.89
C GLY A 379 -10.02 6.18 2.39
N MET A 380 -8.81 5.99 1.84
CA MET A 380 -8.61 5.55 0.45
C MET A 380 -9.18 4.15 0.21
N TYR A 381 -8.95 3.21 1.12
CA TYR A 381 -9.45 1.84 0.96
C TYR A 381 -10.98 1.78 1.01
N LEU A 382 -11.60 2.58 1.88
CA LEU A 382 -13.06 2.74 1.89
C LEU A 382 -13.55 3.41 0.60
N ASN A 383 -12.90 4.48 0.15
CA ASN A 383 -13.23 5.16 -1.12
C ASN A 383 -13.17 4.17 -2.30
N GLN A 384 -12.11 3.36 -2.39
CA GLN A 384 -11.96 2.31 -3.40
C GLN A 384 -13.06 1.26 -3.33
N LEU A 385 -13.37 0.77 -2.13
CA LEU A 385 -14.42 -0.22 -1.91
C LEU A 385 -15.79 0.30 -2.37
N LEU A 386 -16.05 1.58 -2.16
CA LEU A 386 -17.26 2.29 -2.59
C LEU A 386 -17.24 2.70 -4.07
N GLY A 387 -16.26 2.25 -4.85
CA GLY A 387 -16.15 2.52 -6.28
C GLY A 387 -15.65 3.93 -6.61
N THR A 388 -14.86 4.53 -5.73
CA THR A 388 -14.19 5.84 -5.84
C THR A 388 -15.14 7.04 -6.00
N PRO A 389 -16.05 7.31 -5.04
CA PRO A 389 -16.93 8.48 -5.09
C PRO A 389 -16.17 9.82 -5.00
N LEU A 390 -14.99 9.84 -4.39
CA LEU A 390 -14.06 10.95 -4.44
C LEU A 390 -12.80 10.56 -5.23
N SER A 391 -12.17 11.54 -5.87
CA SER A 391 -10.92 11.34 -6.60
C SER A 391 -9.79 10.91 -5.64
N GLU A 392 -9.03 9.89 -6.03
CA GLU A 392 -7.83 9.52 -5.29
C GLU A 392 -6.73 10.57 -5.46
N PRO A 393 -6.04 10.96 -4.37
CA PRO A 393 -4.97 11.95 -4.43
C PRO A 393 -3.69 11.35 -4.99
N ASP A 394 -2.85 12.20 -5.62
CA ASP A 394 -1.48 11.85 -5.96
C ASP A 394 -0.59 11.83 -4.70
N LEU A 395 -0.42 10.65 -4.12
CA LEU A 395 0.38 10.44 -2.91
C LEU A 395 1.83 10.89 -3.04
N SER A 396 2.39 10.88 -4.26
CA SER A 396 3.79 11.29 -4.48
C SER A 396 4.01 12.79 -4.26
N ARG A 397 2.93 13.58 -4.37
CA ARG A 397 2.93 15.04 -4.19
C ARG A 397 2.24 15.46 -2.90
N LEU A 398 1.25 14.69 -2.44
CA LEU A 398 0.43 15.02 -1.27
C LEU A 398 1.24 15.06 0.03
N TYR A 399 2.19 14.13 0.22
CA TYR A 399 2.87 13.96 1.51
C TYR A 399 4.35 13.61 1.37
N SER A 400 5.17 14.22 2.21
CA SER A 400 6.57 13.86 2.41
C SER A 400 6.93 14.03 3.88
N GLY A 401 7.29 12.93 4.54
CA GLY A 401 7.61 12.93 5.97
C GLY A 401 8.74 13.90 6.34
N THR A 402 9.80 13.96 5.52
CA THR A 402 10.92 14.89 5.77
C THR A 402 10.50 16.35 5.64
N LEU A 403 9.59 16.65 4.72
CA LEU A 403 9.15 18.02 4.45
C LEU A 403 8.13 18.49 5.50
N VAL A 404 7.15 17.65 5.87
CA VAL A 404 6.15 18.02 6.87
C VAL A 404 6.78 18.23 8.25
N HIS A 405 7.77 17.42 8.63
CA HIS A 405 8.52 17.59 9.88
C HIS A 405 9.31 18.90 9.88
N ARG A 406 9.95 19.22 8.76
CA ARG A 406 10.65 20.50 8.62
C ARG A 406 9.69 21.69 8.77
N LEU A 407 8.55 21.64 8.07
CA LEU A 407 7.53 22.69 8.16
C LEU A 407 7.05 22.86 9.60
N TYR A 408 6.83 21.75 10.31
CA TYR A 408 6.45 21.75 11.73
C TYR A 408 7.50 22.44 12.61
N GLN A 409 8.77 22.02 12.53
CA GLN A 409 9.87 22.60 13.33
C GLN A 409 10.07 24.09 13.03
N GLU A 410 9.96 24.50 11.77
CA GLU A 410 10.11 25.90 11.41
C GLU A 410 8.89 26.73 11.87
N LEU A 411 7.67 26.19 11.86
CA LEU A 411 6.49 26.86 12.42
C LEU A 411 6.60 27.10 13.93
N GLU A 412 7.21 26.17 14.68
CA GLU A 412 7.44 26.34 16.12
C GLU A 412 8.42 27.47 16.44
N THR A 413 9.39 27.71 15.57
CA THR A 413 10.45 28.72 15.78
C THR A 413 10.15 30.05 15.10
N THR A 414 9.45 30.03 13.98
CA THR A 414 9.26 31.20 13.11
C THR A 414 7.86 31.19 12.46
N PRO A 415 6.91 32.03 12.93
CA PRO A 415 5.57 32.11 12.36
C PRO A 415 5.51 32.54 10.88
N SER A 416 6.60 33.09 10.33
CA SER A 416 6.65 33.55 8.93
C SER A 416 6.61 32.42 7.90
N VAL A 417 6.78 31.16 8.31
CA VAL A 417 6.68 30.00 7.41
C VAL A 417 5.29 29.86 6.80
N GLU A 418 4.25 30.37 7.46
CA GLU A 418 2.89 30.41 6.87
C GLU A 418 2.83 31.27 5.61
N ASN A 419 3.76 32.22 5.47
CA ASN A 419 3.87 33.10 4.32
C ASN A 419 4.74 32.53 3.18
N LEU A 420 5.13 31.25 3.26
CA LEU A 420 6.03 30.60 2.28
C LEU A 420 5.52 30.70 0.84
N PHE A 421 4.21 30.83 0.66
CA PHE A 421 3.56 30.91 -0.64
C PHE A 421 2.95 32.28 -0.94
N ASN A 422 3.30 33.35 -0.20
CA ASN A 422 2.73 34.69 -0.41
C ASN A 422 2.97 35.27 -1.80
N LEU A 423 4.02 34.79 -2.49
CA LEU A 423 4.30 35.17 -3.87
C LEU A 423 3.32 34.54 -4.87
N SER A 424 2.57 33.51 -4.48
CA SER A 424 1.46 32.94 -5.24
C SER A 424 0.12 33.27 -4.53
N PRO A 425 -0.66 34.24 -5.03
CA PRO A 425 -1.98 34.54 -4.50
C PRO A 425 -2.90 33.32 -4.48
N LYS A 426 -2.76 32.46 -5.50
CA LYS A 426 -3.54 31.21 -5.64
C LYS A 426 -3.23 30.20 -4.55
N MET A 427 -1.95 29.94 -4.26
CA MET A 427 -1.56 29.01 -3.19
C MET A 427 -1.87 29.59 -1.80
N THR A 428 -1.74 30.90 -1.63
CA THR A 428 -2.15 31.60 -0.40
C THR A 428 -3.65 31.45 -0.16
N GLN A 429 -4.47 31.67 -1.20
CA GLN A 429 -5.92 31.47 -1.12
C GLN A 429 -6.27 30.00 -0.84
N LEU A 430 -5.63 29.06 -1.52
CA LEU A 430 -5.84 27.63 -1.28
C LEU A 430 -5.53 27.25 0.18
N TYR A 431 -4.39 27.69 0.71
CA TYR A 431 -4.02 27.46 2.10
C TYR A 431 -5.09 27.99 3.07
N GLN A 432 -5.58 29.21 2.85
CA GLN A 432 -6.61 29.81 3.71
C GLN A 432 -7.94 29.06 3.63
N VAL A 433 -8.36 28.65 2.43
CA VAL A 433 -9.58 27.86 2.23
C VAL A 433 -9.47 26.52 2.95
N LEU A 434 -8.33 25.82 2.80
CA LEU A 434 -8.08 24.55 3.49
C LEU A 434 -8.11 24.73 5.01
N LEU A 435 -7.41 25.73 5.54
CA LEU A 435 -7.34 26.00 6.97
C LEU A 435 -8.72 26.31 7.56
N ASN A 436 -9.49 27.18 6.90
CA ASN A 436 -10.85 27.53 7.33
C ASN A 436 -11.78 26.32 7.30
N THR A 437 -11.69 25.49 6.25
CA THR A 437 -12.54 24.29 6.09
C THR A 437 -12.29 23.28 7.19
N VAL A 438 -11.02 23.07 7.54
CA VAL A 438 -10.62 22.04 8.50
C VAL A 438 -10.80 22.50 9.96
N GLN A 439 -10.88 23.81 10.20
CA GLN A 439 -11.15 24.41 11.52
C GLN A 439 -12.64 24.68 11.79
N SER A 440 -13.51 24.56 10.78
CA SER A 440 -14.97 24.68 10.91
C SER A 440 -15.57 23.40 11.49
#